data_AF-A0A1I7RYK1-F1
#
_entry.id   AF-A0A1I7RYK1-F1
#
_cell.length_a   1.000
_cell.length_b   1.000
_cell.length_c   1.000
_cell.angle_alpha   90.00
_cell.angle_beta   90.00
_cell.angle_gamma   90.00
#
_symmetry.space_group_name_H-M   'P 1'
#
loop_
_entity.id
_entity.type
_entity.pdbx_description
1 polymer ?
#
loop_
_entity_poly.entity_id
_entity_poly.type
_entity_poly.pdbx_seq_one_letter_code
_entity_poly.pdbx_strand_id
1 'polypeptide(L)'
;MNYLLLSLSLVGMALCNVEVVGNKCDYCIEFFEIMEELNGKNLTQWSQFVENALFACKILNPDGKNAEFKELCEFALNRLESIYKYVRYVDNGIHPEKDCWVFFRCKQDRSTTAPRNSRIPQGNQRHQKVN
;
A
#
# COMPACT_ATOMS: atom_id res chain seq x y z
N MET A 1 39.42 16.35 47.79
CA MET A 1 40.13 15.80 46.62
C MET A 1 39.04 15.31 45.66
N ASN A 2 38.63 16.00 44.58
CA ASN A 2 39.37 16.34 43.33
C ASN A 2 40.09 15.11 42.75
N TYR A 3 39.94 14.64 41.51
CA TYR A 3 39.29 15.09 40.26
C TYR A 3 39.18 13.89 39.28
N LEU A 4 38.59 14.14 38.10
CA LEU A 4 38.58 13.39 36.82
C LEU A 4 37.39 12.43 36.63
N LEU A 5 36.31 12.79 35.91
CA LEU A 5 36.19 13.16 34.48
C LEU A 5 36.89 12.19 33.53
N LEU A 6 36.10 11.37 32.84
CA LEU A 6 36.33 11.03 31.43
C LEU A 6 34.97 10.91 30.72
N SER A 7 34.62 12.01 30.06
CA SER A 7 33.70 12.10 28.95
C SER A 7 34.22 11.31 27.75
N LEU A 8 33.34 10.53 27.12
CA LEU A 8 33.41 10.21 25.69
C LEU A 8 31.99 10.15 25.13
N SER A 9 31.59 11.27 24.54
CA SER A 9 30.59 11.33 23.47
C SER A 9 31.21 10.80 22.16
N LEU A 10 30.36 10.63 21.13
CA LEU A 10 30.61 10.13 19.75
C LEU A 10 30.33 8.61 19.64
N VAL A 11 29.48 8.09 18.77
CA VAL A 11 28.86 8.54 17.52
C VAL A 11 27.52 7.78 17.43
N GLY A 12 26.39 8.44 17.18
CA GLY A 12 25.84 8.40 15.82
C GLY A 12 25.66 6.97 15.28
N MET A 13 24.64 6.27 15.75
CA MET A 13 24.01 5.26 14.91
C MET A 13 22.56 5.66 14.76
N ALA A 14 22.28 6.26 13.60
CA ALA A 14 20.95 6.34 13.05
C ALA A 14 20.28 4.98 13.25
N LEU A 15 19.21 4.96 14.03
CA LEU A 15 18.25 3.86 14.03
C LEU A 15 17.47 3.94 12.70
N CYS A 16 18.18 3.80 11.59
CA CYS A 16 17.60 3.26 10.37
C CYS A 16 17.58 1.76 10.58
N ASN A 17 16.48 1.24 11.12
CA ASN A 17 15.97 -0.11 10.87
C ASN A 17 14.81 -0.38 11.82
N VAL A 18 13.60 -0.09 11.34
CA VAL A 18 12.52 -1.07 11.49
C VAL A 18 11.97 -1.28 10.09
N GLU A 19 12.44 -2.33 9.43
CA GLU A 19 11.74 -2.93 8.31
C GLU A 19 10.41 -3.49 8.83
N VAL A 20 9.37 -2.66 8.81
CA VAL A 20 7.97 -3.12 8.86
C VAL A 20 7.37 -2.92 7.47
N VAL A 21 7.95 -3.59 6.47
CA VAL A 21 7.50 -3.43 5.07
C VAL A 21 6.40 -4.44 4.70
N GLY A 22 6.07 -5.39 5.58
CA GLY A 22 5.32 -6.60 5.20
C GLY A 22 3.87 -6.74 5.65
N ASN A 23 3.11 -5.65 5.90
CA ASN A 23 1.65 -5.81 6.09
C ASN A 23 0.86 -4.53 5.81
N LYS A 24 1.35 -3.36 6.26
CA LYS A 24 0.67 -2.07 6.04
C LYS A 24 0.57 -1.69 4.55
N CYS A 25 1.56 -2.09 3.75
CA CYS A 25 1.55 -1.81 2.31
C CYS A 25 0.62 -2.75 1.56
N ASP A 26 0.55 -4.02 1.95
CA ASP A 26 -0.42 -4.96 1.37
C ASP A 26 -1.85 -4.52 1.68
N TYR A 27 -2.12 -4.13 2.93
CA TYR A 27 -3.40 -3.55 3.33
C TYR A 27 -3.74 -2.24 2.64
N CYS A 28 -2.73 -1.42 2.32
CA CYS A 28 -2.94 -0.21 1.55
C CYS A 28 -3.39 -0.54 0.14
N ILE A 29 -2.70 -1.48 -0.52
CA ILE A 29 -3.03 -1.90 -1.88
C ILE A 29 -4.45 -2.44 -1.88
N GLU A 30 -4.76 -3.34 -0.95
CA GLU A 30 -6.10 -3.93 -0.84
C GLU A 30 -7.19 -2.88 -0.56
N PHE A 31 -6.92 -1.88 0.28
CA PHE A 31 -7.84 -0.75 0.51
C PHE A 31 -8.13 0.01 -0.79
N PHE A 32 -7.10 0.34 -1.57
CA PHE A 32 -7.29 1.06 -2.83
C PHE A 32 -7.87 0.20 -3.95
N GLU A 33 -7.62 -1.12 -3.97
CA GLU A 33 -8.28 -2.06 -4.90
C GLU A 33 -9.80 -2.09 -4.66
N ILE A 34 -10.23 -2.19 -3.40
CA ILE A 34 -11.66 -2.11 -3.05
C ILE A 34 -12.23 -0.74 -3.42
N MET A 35 -11.48 0.34 -3.16
CA MET A 35 -11.92 1.67 -3.56
C MET A 35 -12.07 1.79 -5.08
N GLU A 36 -11.14 1.25 -5.87
CA GLU A 36 -11.24 1.23 -7.34
C GLU A 36 -12.49 0.48 -7.78
N GLU A 37 -12.77 -0.69 -7.18
CA GLU A 37 -13.97 -1.48 -7.49
C GLU A 37 -15.28 -0.74 -7.15
N LEU A 38 -15.36 -0.13 -5.96
CA LEU A 38 -16.57 0.57 -5.49
C LEU A 38 -16.85 1.88 -6.23
N ASN A 39 -15.80 2.59 -6.66
CA ASN A 39 -15.94 3.86 -7.37
C ASN A 39 -16.04 3.65 -8.90
N GLY A 40 -15.57 2.51 -9.40
CA GLY A 40 -15.53 2.19 -10.82
C GLY A 40 -14.62 3.12 -11.63
N LYS A 41 -14.76 3.09 -12.96
CA LYS A 41 -13.93 3.88 -13.90
C LYS A 41 -14.12 5.39 -13.81
N ASN A 42 -15.26 5.84 -13.27
CA ASN A 42 -15.56 7.24 -13.10
C ASN A 42 -15.63 7.54 -11.61
N LEU A 43 -14.60 8.21 -11.10
CA LEU A 43 -14.55 8.65 -9.71
C LEU A 43 -15.86 9.35 -9.31
N THR A 44 -16.55 8.74 -8.35
CA THR A 44 -17.86 9.19 -7.90
C THR A 44 -17.76 10.54 -7.19
N GLN A 45 -18.91 11.15 -6.89
CA GLN A 45 -18.97 12.39 -6.14
C GLN A 45 -18.34 12.22 -4.74
N TRP A 46 -17.92 13.33 -4.13
CA TRP A 46 -17.24 13.33 -2.82
C TRP A 46 -17.96 12.51 -1.74
N SER A 47 -19.29 12.65 -1.61
CA SER A 47 -20.08 11.90 -0.62
C SER A 47 -19.93 10.38 -0.80
N GLN A 48 -20.10 9.90 -2.03
CA GLN A 48 -19.96 8.48 -2.36
C GLN A 48 -18.53 7.98 -2.15
N PHE A 49 -17.53 8.81 -2.46
CA PHE A 49 -16.13 8.45 -2.21
C PHE A 49 -15.86 8.23 -0.71
N VAL A 50 -16.41 9.10 0.15
CA VAL A 50 -16.31 8.97 1.62
C VAL A 50 -17.03 7.70 2.09
N GLU A 51 -18.25 7.45 1.62
CA GLU A 51 -19.01 6.23 1.97
C GLU A 51 -18.27 4.96 1.55
N ASN A 52 -17.73 4.93 0.33
CA ASN A 52 -16.96 3.81 -0.19
C ASN A 52 -15.70 3.55 0.65
N ALA A 53 -15.00 4.60 1.09
CA ALA A 53 -13.82 4.46 1.94
C ALA A 53 -14.14 3.89 3.33
N LEU A 54 -15.24 4.35 3.94
CA LEU A 54 -15.72 3.79 5.19
C LEU A 54 -16.12 2.31 5.03
N PHE A 55 -16.76 1.98 3.91
CA PHE A 55 -17.14 0.61 3.58
C PHE A 55 -15.92 -0.30 3.36
N ALA A 56 -14.92 0.16 2.62
CA ALA A 56 -13.65 -0.57 2.43
C ALA A 56 -12.97 -0.87 3.77
N CYS A 57 -12.90 0.13 4.67
CA CYS A 57 -12.37 -0.06 6.01
C CYS A 57 -13.13 -1.13 6.83
N LYS A 58 -14.44 -1.21 6.66
CA LYS A 58 -15.27 -2.22 7.34
C LYS A 58 -15.10 -3.62 6.76
N ILE A 59 -14.91 -3.74 5.45
CA ILE A 59 -14.66 -5.04 4.78
C ILE A 59 -13.35 -5.64 5.28
N LEU A 60 -12.29 -4.83 5.33
CA LEU A 60 -10.93 -5.29 5.60
C LEU A 60 -10.63 -5.51 7.08
N ASN A 61 -11.44 -4.92 7.97
CA ASN A 61 -11.31 -5.14 9.42
C ASN A 61 -12.69 -5.21 10.10
N PRO A 62 -13.49 -6.25 9.81
CA PRO A 62 -14.89 -6.34 10.24
C PRO A 62 -15.04 -6.38 11.77
N ASP A 63 -14.08 -7.00 12.45
CA ASP A 63 -14.05 -7.12 13.91
C ASP A 63 -13.24 -6.03 14.61
N GLY A 64 -12.56 -5.15 13.86
CA GLY A 64 -11.69 -4.12 14.42
C GLY A 64 -10.42 -4.64 15.13
N LYS A 65 -10.11 -5.94 15.02
CA LYS A 65 -9.02 -6.60 15.76
C LYS A 65 -7.65 -6.46 15.11
N ASN A 66 -7.62 -6.16 13.80
CA ASN A 66 -6.36 -5.93 13.10
C ASN A 66 -5.87 -4.50 13.40
N ALA A 67 -4.89 -4.37 14.30
CA ALA A 67 -4.34 -3.09 14.73
C ALA A 67 -3.64 -2.34 13.58
N GLU A 68 -2.89 -3.05 12.75
CA GLU A 68 -2.16 -2.46 11.62
C GLU A 68 -3.12 -1.91 10.57
N PHE A 69 -4.18 -2.67 10.28
CA PHE A 69 -5.23 -2.20 9.38
C PHE A 69 -6.01 -1.02 9.99
N LYS A 70 -6.28 -1.05 11.30
CA LYS A 70 -6.95 0.05 12.00
C LYS A 70 -6.17 1.36 11.84
N GLU A 71 -4.86 1.35 12.06
CA GLU A 71 -4.01 2.53 11.86
C GLU A 71 -4.04 3.03 10.41
N LEU A 72 -4.07 2.10 9.44
CA LEU A 72 -4.18 2.44 8.03
C LEU A 72 -5.50 3.18 7.74
N CYS A 73 -6.62 2.65 8.22
CA CYS A 73 -7.92 3.28 8.03
C CYS A 73 -8.04 4.62 8.74
N GLU A 74 -7.56 4.74 9.98
CA GLU A 74 -7.52 6.03 10.68
C GLU A 74 -6.72 7.07 9.88
N PHE A 75 -5.57 6.69 9.32
CA PHE A 75 -4.81 7.58 8.46
C PHE A 75 -5.57 7.95 7.18
N ALA A 76 -6.12 6.97 6.46
CA ALA A 76 -6.83 7.18 5.20
C ALA A 76 -8.03 8.12 5.40
N LEU A 77 -8.87 7.83 6.40
CA LEU A 77 -10.08 8.59 6.71
C LEU A 77 -9.77 10.04 7.09
N ASN A 78 -8.69 10.28 7.84
CA ASN A 78 -8.23 11.63 8.19
C ASN A 78 -7.64 12.41 7.00
N ARG A 79 -7.32 11.73 5.90
CA ARG A 79 -6.71 12.33 4.69
C ARG A 79 -7.62 12.24 3.46
N LEU A 80 -8.87 11.79 3.62
CA LEU A 80 -9.77 11.49 2.50
C LEU A 80 -9.92 12.62 1.50
N GLU A 81 -9.99 13.87 1.97
CA GLU A 81 -10.14 15.02 1.07
C GLU A 81 -8.91 15.20 0.16
N SER A 82 -7.71 15.00 0.73
CA SER A 82 -6.46 15.07 -0.03
C SER A 82 -6.34 13.91 -1.02
N ILE A 83 -6.70 12.70 -0.57
CA ILE A 83 -6.72 11.51 -1.42
C ILE A 83 -7.69 11.72 -2.58
N TYR A 84 -8.93 12.11 -2.30
CA TYR A 84 -9.95 12.37 -3.31
C TYR A 84 -9.51 13.42 -4.34
N LYS A 85 -8.98 14.55 -3.88
CA LYS A 85 -8.50 15.62 -4.77
C LYS A 85 -7.38 15.11 -5.68
N TYR A 86 -6.46 14.32 -5.14
CA TYR A 86 -5.36 13.74 -5.91
C TYR A 86 -5.89 12.75 -6.96
N VAL A 87 -6.63 11.71 -6.56
CA VAL A 87 -7.12 10.69 -7.49
C VAL A 87 -8.05 11.29 -8.55
N ARG A 88 -8.84 12.31 -8.19
CA ARG A 88 -9.79 12.95 -9.13
C ARG A 88 -9.17 13.95 -10.09
N TYR A 89 -8.26 14.79 -9.61
CA TYR A 89 -7.79 15.94 -10.39
C TYR A 89 -6.34 15.85 -10.84
N VAL A 90 -5.54 14.99 -10.19
CA VAL A 90 -4.12 14.81 -10.52
C VAL A 90 -3.93 13.52 -11.29
N ASP A 91 -4.45 12.40 -10.78
CA ASP A 91 -4.18 11.08 -11.35
C ASP A 91 -5.28 10.56 -12.30
N ASN A 92 -6.48 11.14 -12.23
CA ASN A 92 -7.65 10.74 -13.02
C ASN A 92 -8.08 9.27 -12.81
N GLY A 93 -7.94 8.76 -11.59
CA GLY A 93 -8.27 7.38 -11.26
C GLY A 93 -7.66 6.97 -9.93
N ILE A 94 -8.10 5.81 -9.46
CA ILE A 94 -7.48 5.11 -8.33
C ILE A 94 -6.47 4.12 -8.92
N HIS A 95 -5.25 4.14 -8.40
CA HIS A 95 -4.15 3.29 -8.84
C HIS A 95 -3.48 2.69 -7.60
N PRO A 96 -3.90 1.50 -7.15
CA PRO A 96 -3.60 0.99 -5.81
C PRO A 96 -2.12 1.08 -5.40
N GLU A 97 -1.21 0.51 -6.19
CA GLU A 97 0.23 0.55 -5.89
C GLU A 97 0.79 1.98 -5.86
N LYS A 98 0.36 2.81 -6.81
CA LYS A 98 0.84 4.20 -6.95
C LYS A 98 0.33 5.07 -5.82
N ASP A 99 -0.95 4.97 -5.49
CA ASP A 99 -1.59 5.71 -4.42
C ASP A 99 -0.97 5.32 -3.06
N CYS A 100 -0.66 4.04 -2.86
CA CYS A 100 0.08 3.59 -1.69
C CYS A 100 1.50 4.13 -1.60
N TRP A 101 2.20 4.24 -2.73
CA TRP A 101 3.50 4.92 -2.75
C TRP A 101 3.38 6.41 -2.40
N VAL A 102 2.36 7.10 -2.93
CA VAL A 102 2.13 8.53 -2.70
C VAL A 102 1.76 8.82 -1.24
N PHE A 103 0.77 8.14 -0.69
CA PHE A 103 0.18 8.45 0.61
C PHE A 103 0.79 7.69 1.78
N PHE A 104 1.25 6.46 1.55
CA PHE A 104 1.72 5.54 2.60
C PHE A 104 3.22 5.22 2.49
N ARG A 105 3.92 5.80 1.50
CA ARG A 105 5.36 5.60 1.26
C ARG A 105 5.75 4.13 1.07
N CYS A 106 4.83 3.34 0.54
CA CYS A 106 5.12 1.96 0.17
C CYS A 106 6.18 1.91 -0.92
N LYS A 107 7.16 1.01 -0.78
CA LYS A 107 8.19 0.84 -1.81
C LYS A 107 7.51 0.31 -3.07
N GLN A 108 7.68 1.03 -4.18
CA GLN A 108 7.33 0.50 -5.48
C GLN A 108 8.38 -0.56 -5.82
N ASP A 109 8.00 -1.85 -5.85
CA ASP A 109 8.90 -2.88 -6.34
C ASP A 109 9.23 -2.54 -7.79
N ARG A 110 10.48 -2.13 -8.04
CA ARG A 110 10.96 -1.79 -9.38
C ARG A 110 11.09 -3.04 -10.29
N SER A 111 10.49 -4.15 -9.92
CA SER A 111 10.73 -5.47 -10.48
C SER A 111 9.46 -6.25 -10.83
N THR A 112 8.43 -5.63 -11.43
CA THR A 112 7.32 -6.42 -11.98
C THR A 112 6.58 -5.74 -13.13
N THR A 113 7.27 -5.49 -14.25
CA THR A 113 6.66 -5.57 -15.58
C THR A 113 6.33 -7.03 -15.92
N ALA A 114 5.36 -7.61 -15.21
CA ALA A 114 4.69 -8.84 -15.64
C ALA A 114 3.27 -8.82 -15.09
N PRO A 115 2.23 -8.77 -15.95
CA PRO A 115 0.84 -8.82 -15.50
C PRO A 115 0.59 -10.13 -14.75
N ARG A 116 0.06 -10.03 -13.53
CA ARG A 116 -0.41 -11.17 -12.73
C ARG A 116 -1.73 -11.70 -13.27
N ASN A 117 -1.74 -12.19 -14.52
CA ASN A 117 -2.63 -13.24 -15.00
C ASN A 117 -2.38 -13.55 -16.49
N SER A 118 -1.77 -14.70 -16.77
CA SER A 118 -1.98 -15.46 -18.00
C SER A 118 -1.46 -16.89 -17.89
N ARG A 119 -2.42 -17.82 -17.83
CA ARG A 119 -2.43 -19.14 -18.49
C ARG A 119 -1.75 -20.33 -17.78
N ILE A 120 -2.62 -21.18 -17.21
CA ILE A 120 -2.89 -22.57 -17.64
C ILE A 120 -1.69 -23.29 -18.30
N PRO A 121 -1.22 -24.45 -17.78
CA PRO A 121 -0.27 -25.27 -18.51
C PRO A 121 -0.96 -25.89 -19.74
N GLN A 122 -0.77 -25.27 -20.91
CA GLN A 122 -0.95 -25.95 -22.19
C GLN A 122 0.22 -26.93 -22.37
N GLY A 123 -0.08 -28.22 -22.32
CA GLY A 123 0.76 -29.19 -22.99
C GLY A 123 0.81 -28.88 -24.49
N ASN A 124 1.98 -29.02 -25.12
CA ASN A 124 2.23 -30.07 -26.12
C ASN A 124 3.69 -30.04 -26.62
N GLN A 125 4.25 -31.25 -26.76
CA GLN A 125 5.21 -31.71 -27.77
C GLN A 125 6.31 -30.76 -28.28
N ARG A 126 7.57 -31.15 -28.06
CA ARG A 126 8.58 -31.12 -29.12
C ARG A 126 9.42 -32.40 -29.13
N HIS A 127 9.42 -33.01 -30.32
CA HIS A 127 10.30 -34.05 -30.82
C HIS A 127 11.73 -33.99 -30.30
N GLN A 128 12.22 -35.13 -29.80
CA GLN A 128 13.65 -35.44 -29.77
C GLN A 128 13.98 -36.35 -30.97
N LYS A 129 14.94 -35.87 -31.77
CA LYS A 129 15.70 -36.64 -32.76
C LYS A 129 16.26 -37.92 -32.14
N VAL A 130 16.18 -39.02 -32.88
CA VAL A 130 17.09 -40.16 -32.71
C VAL A 130 17.70 -40.43 -34.09
N ASN A 131 19.03 -40.47 -34.12
CA ASN A 131 19.83 -40.91 -35.26
C ASN A 131 19.63 -42.39 -35.53
#